data_AF-A0A5C3K9I4-F1
#
_entry.id   AF-A0A5C3K9I4-F1
#
_cell.length_a   1.000
_cell.length_b   1.000
_cell.length_c   1.000
_cell.angle_alpha   90.00
_cell.angle_beta   90.00
_cell.angle_gamma   90.00
#
_symmetry.space_group_name_H-M   'P 1'
#
loop_
_entity.id
_entity.type
_entity.pdbx_description
1 polymer ?
#
loop_
_entity_poly.entity_id
_entity_poly.type
_entity_poly.pdbx_seq_one_letter_code
_entity_poly.pdbx_strand_id
1 'polypeptide(L)'
;CNICSCQVTPQDRQNHMGRHILHALKLVPQDGECPGEVSLEYPCGFCGQSSINGACFVSIKSGKVLSRCKYEYSLQISATSRVSKSKPCTNVPMKCSI
;
A
#
# COMPACT_ATOMS: atom_id res chain seq x y z
N CYS A 1 1.04 8.20 -10.06
CA CYS A 1 1.13 8.25 -8.60
C CYS A 1 0.60 9.61 -8.18
N ASN A 2 -0.25 9.69 -7.16
CA ASN A 2 -0.75 10.99 -6.69
C ASN A 2 0.27 11.77 -5.83
N ILE A 3 1.42 11.17 -5.56
CA ILE A 3 2.51 11.76 -4.77
C ILE A 3 3.56 12.36 -5.71
N CYS A 4 4.21 11.55 -6.55
CA CYS A 4 5.29 11.99 -7.44
C CYS A 4 4.91 12.14 -8.92
N SER A 5 3.62 12.02 -9.27
CA SER A 5 3.12 12.09 -10.66
C SER A 5 3.62 11.01 -11.64
N CYS A 6 4.51 10.08 -11.25
CA CYS A 6 4.95 8.97 -12.09
C CYS A 6 3.79 8.11 -12.59
N GLN A 7 3.81 7.65 -13.84
CA GLN A 7 2.84 6.67 -14.31
C GLN A 7 3.16 5.30 -13.71
N VAL A 8 2.19 4.68 -13.05
CA VAL A 8 2.36 3.38 -12.36
C VAL A 8 1.15 2.52 -12.66
N THR A 9 1.40 1.28 -13.07
CA THR A 9 0.35 0.27 -13.29
C THR A 9 -0.43 0.03 -11.99
N PRO A 10 -1.69 -0.42 -12.06
CA PRO A 10 -2.43 -0.79 -10.85
C PRO A 10 -1.69 -1.82 -9.99
N GLN A 11 -1.07 -2.82 -10.62
CA GLN A 11 -0.36 -3.92 -9.96
C GLN A 11 0.89 -3.44 -9.20
N ASP A 12 1.62 -2.48 -9.76
CA ASP A 12 2.85 -1.96 -9.15
C ASP A 12 2.59 -0.83 -8.13
N ARG A 13 1.35 -0.33 -8.06
CA ARG A 13 1.00 0.84 -7.26
C ARG A 13 1.32 0.67 -5.78
N GLN A 14 1.03 -0.51 -5.21
CA GLN A 14 1.28 -0.75 -3.80
C GLN A 14 2.78 -0.75 -3.48
N ASN A 15 3.59 -1.38 -4.33
CA ASN A 15 5.05 -1.38 -4.17
C ASN A 15 5.62 0.04 -4.30
N HIS A 16 5.13 0.78 -5.29
CA HIS A 16 5.53 2.16 -5.52
C HIS A 16 5.14 3.09 -4.35
N MET A 17 3.90 3.00 -3.85
CA MET A 17 3.45 3.75 -2.68
C MET A 17 4.21 3.35 -1.41
N GLY A 18 4.53 2.05 -1.25
CA GLY A 18 5.35 1.55 -0.16
C GLY A 18 6.73 2.22 -0.10
N ARG A 19 7.34 2.54 -1.25
CA ARG A 19 8.58 3.33 -1.29
C ARG A 19 8.39 4.73 -0.71
N HIS A 20 7.33 5.44 -1.10
CA HIS A 20 7.03 6.76 -0.53
C HIS A 20 6.82 6.69 0.99
N ILE A 21 6.04 5.71 1.47
CA ILE A 21 5.79 5.50 2.91
C ILE A 21 7.11 5.25 3.65
N LEU A 22 7.95 4.33 3.15
CA LEU A 22 9.23 4.01 3.78
C LEU A 22 10.20 5.20 3.77
N HIS A 23 10.24 5.97 2.68
CA HIS A 23 11.08 7.16 2.59
C HIS A 23 10.65 8.23 3.60
N ALA A 24 9.34 8.48 3.71
CA ALA A 24 8.79 9.43 4.67
C ALA A 24 9.06 9.00 6.12
N LEU A 25 8.90 7.71 6.44
CA LEU A 25 9.19 7.17 7.78
C LEU A 25 10.68 7.19 8.14
N LYS A 26 11.57 7.05 7.16
CA LYS A 26 13.02 7.06 7.38
C LYS A 26 13.66 8.45 7.31
N LEU A 27 12.88 9.50 7.05
CA LEU A 27 13.38 10.88 6.85
C LEU A 27 14.52 10.97 5.82
N VAL A 28 14.56 10.03 4.87
CA VAL A 28 15.54 10.07 3.78
C VAL A 28 15.03 11.09 2.76
N PRO A 29 15.80 12.14 2.43
CA PRO A 29 15.42 13.07 1.38
C PRO A 29 15.15 12.30 0.09
N GLN A 30 13.98 12.49 -0.50
CA GLN A 30 13.76 12.01 -1.86
C GLN A 30 14.62 12.88 -2.77
N ASP A 31 15.73 12.35 -3.25
CA ASP A 31 16.52 13.02 -4.28
C ASP A 31 15.62 13.23 -5.51
N GLY A 32 15.12 14.45 -5.70
CA GLY A 32 14.54 14.93 -6.95
C GLY A 32 13.08 14.60 -7.28
N GLU A 33 12.27 14.00 -6.40
CA GLU A 33 10.84 13.72 -6.70
C GLU A 33 9.88 14.63 -5.91
N CYS A 34 9.05 15.38 -6.63
CA CYS A 34 8.11 16.40 -6.15
C CYS A 34 7.23 15.99 -4.94
N PRO A 35 6.80 16.99 -4.13
CA PRO A 35 6.28 16.78 -2.79
C PRO A 35 4.78 16.45 -2.81
N GLY A 36 4.47 15.18 -2.61
CA GLY A 36 3.21 14.79 -1.98
C GLY A 36 3.51 14.20 -0.62
N GLU A 37 2.86 14.67 0.43
CA GLU A 37 3.01 14.06 1.74
C GLU A 37 2.19 12.78 1.83
N VAL A 38 2.85 11.71 2.26
CA VAL A 38 2.16 10.53 2.77
C VAL A 38 1.82 10.76 4.24
N SER A 39 0.68 10.24 4.66
CA SER A 39 0.32 10.24 6.08
C SER A 39 1.35 9.44 6.86
N LEU A 40 1.82 9.98 7.98
CA LEU A 40 2.65 9.24 8.93
C LEU A 40 1.80 8.34 9.83
N GLU A 41 0.50 8.61 9.91
CA GLU A 41 -0.45 7.83 10.69
C GLU A 41 -1.32 6.95 9.78
N TYR A 42 -1.16 5.63 9.88
CA TYR A 42 -1.89 4.61 9.10
C TYR A 42 -2.02 4.94 7.60
N PRO A 43 -0.91 5.15 6.87
CA PRO A 43 -0.96 5.48 5.45
C PRO A 43 -1.59 4.36 4.63
N CYS A 44 -2.48 4.74 3.71
CA CYS A 44 -3.04 3.81 2.75
C CYS A 44 -1.99 3.37 1.73
N GLY A 45 -1.84 2.06 1.53
CA GLY A 45 -0.94 1.48 0.53
C GLY A 45 -1.26 1.78 -0.94
N PHE A 46 -2.39 2.45 -1.25
CA PHE A 46 -2.76 2.81 -2.62
C PHE A 46 -2.57 4.31 -2.94
N CYS A 47 -2.84 5.19 -1.97
CA CYS A 47 -2.84 6.64 -2.17
C CYS A 47 -1.94 7.42 -1.18
N GLY A 48 -1.41 6.76 -0.15
CA GLY A 48 -0.58 7.38 0.88
C GLY A 48 -1.35 8.22 1.90
N GLN A 49 -2.65 8.45 1.72
CA GLN A 49 -3.46 9.25 2.64
C GLN A 49 -3.81 8.47 3.92
N SER A 50 -4.18 9.19 4.98
CA SER A 50 -4.53 8.58 6.26
C SER A 50 -5.76 7.68 6.14
N SER A 51 -5.68 6.51 6.78
CA SER A 51 -6.82 5.60 6.92
C SER A 51 -7.67 5.90 8.16
N ILE A 52 -7.25 6.86 8.99
CA ILE A 52 -7.98 7.30 10.19
C ILE A 52 -9.32 7.92 9.78
N ASN A 53 -10.36 7.73 10.62
CA ASN A 53 -11.73 8.21 10.40
C ASN A 53 -12.41 7.66 9.13
N GLY A 54 -11.85 6.62 8.51
CA GLY A 54 -12.47 5.93 7.37
C GLY A 54 -12.44 6.69 6.05
N ALA A 55 -11.71 7.82 5.96
CA ALA A 55 -11.53 8.58 4.73
C ALA A 55 -10.87 7.73 3.63
N CYS A 56 -9.93 6.87 4.02
CA CYS A 56 -9.31 5.89 3.15
C CYS A 56 -9.23 4.52 3.85
N PHE A 57 -10.31 3.76 3.83
CA PHE A 57 -10.37 2.44 4.48
C PHE A 57 -9.80 1.33 3.59
N VAL A 58 -9.07 0.38 4.20
CA VAL A 58 -8.68 -0.90 3.61
C VAL A 58 -8.99 -2.00 4.63
N SER A 59 -9.75 -3.01 4.24
CA SER A 59 -10.03 -4.19 5.05
C SER A 59 -9.99 -5.45 4.20
N ILE A 60 -9.84 -6.59 4.85
CA ILE A 60 -9.82 -7.89 4.21
C ILE A 60 -10.97 -8.69 4.78
N LYS A 61 -11.92 -9.03 3.91
CA LYS A 61 -13.05 -9.89 4.25
C LYS A 61 -13.03 -11.12 3.35
N SER A 62 -12.93 -12.30 3.97
CA SER A 62 -12.92 -13.59 3.25
C SER A 62 -11.87 -13.66 2.13
N GLY A 63 -10.67 -13.11 2.36
CA GLY A 63 -9.57 -13.12 1.38
C GLY A 63 -9.71 -12.12 0.22
N LYS A 64 -10.72 -11.23 0.27
CA LYS A 64 -10.87 -10.11 -0.65
C LYS A 64 -10.54 -8.81 0.05
N VAL A 65 -9.87 -7.93 -0.66
CA VAL A 65 -9.67 -6.55 -0.21
C VAL A 65 -10.94 -5.77 -0.47
N LEU A 66 -11.33 -5.00 0.54
CA LEU A 66 -12.37 -4.00 0.48
C LEU A 66 -11.70 -2.65 0.74
N SER A 67 -11.72 -1.76 -0.25
CA SER A 67 -11.25 -0.40 -0.06
C SER A 67 -12.28 0.64 -0.51
N ARG A 68 -12.13 1.86 0.02
CA ARG A 68 -12.79 3.06 -0.53
C ARG A 68 -11.80 3.96 -1.27
N CYS A 69 -10.56 3.49 -1.43
CA CYS A 69 -9.53 4.25 -2.11
C CYS A 69 -9.83 4.31 -3.61
N LYS A 70 -9.83 5.51 -4.20
CA LYS A 70 -9.96 5.69 -5.66
C LYS A 70 -8.88 5.00 -6.50
N TYR A 71 -7.80 4.55 -5.86
CA TYR A 71 -6.70 3.83 -6.50
C TYR A 71 -6.62 2.36 -6.07
N GLU A 72 -7.71 1.81 -5.51
CA GLU A 72 -7.82 0.38 -5.22
C GLU A 72 -7.55 -0.46 -6.47
N TYR A 73 -6.88 -1.58 -6.27
CA TYR A 73 -6.87 -2.67 -7.23
C TYR A 73 -7.10 -3.99 -6.49
N SER A 74 -7.66 -4.97 -7.21
CA SER A 74 -7.93 -6.29 -6.67
C SER A 74 -6.64 -7.02 -6.32
N LEU A 75 -6.33 -7.08 -5.03
CA LEU A 75 -5.25 -7.92 -4.52
C LEU A 75 -5.65 -9.40 -4.60
N GLN A 76 -4.84 -10.21 -5.28
CA GLN A 76 -5.03 -11.66 -5.33
C GLN A 76 -4.46 -12.34 -4.09
N ILE A 77 -5.01 -12.03 -2.91
CA ILE A 77 -4.53 -12.55 -1.63
C ILE A 77 -4.53 -14.08 -1.62
N SER A 78 -5.55 -14.72 -2.20
CA SER A 78 -5.65 -16.18 -2.30
C SER A 78 -4.58 -16.84 -3.17
N ALA A 79 -4.04 -16.12 -4.15
CA ALA A 79 -2.90 -16.61 -4.94
C ALA A 79 -1.60 -16.51 -4.12
N THR A 80 -1.47 -15.46 -3.32
CA THR A 80 -0.29 -15.21 -2.47
C THR A 80 -0.23 -16.06 -1.20
N SER A 81 -1.33 -16.73 -0.80
CA SER A 81 -1.35 -17.60 0.38
C SER A 81 -0.71 -18.98 0.14
N ARG A 82 -0.35 -19.30 -1.11
CA ARG A 82 0.31 -20.56 -1.46
C ARG A 82 1.82 -20.44 -1.21
N VAL A 83 2.28 -21.06 -0.13
CA VAL A 83 3.72 -21.22 0.14
C VAL A 83 4.27 -22.35 -0.72
N SER A 84 5.44 -22.14 -1.33
CA SER A 84 6.19 -23.22 -2.00
C SER A 84 7.66 -23.16 -1.60
N LYS A 85 8.41 -24.25 -1.85
CA LYS A 85 9.87 -24.25 -1.63
C LYS A 85 10.59 -23.14 -2.40
N SER A 86 10.07 -22.75 -3.57
CA SER A 86 10.62 -21.67 -4.39
C SER A 86 10.09 -20.27 -4.03
N LYS A 87 9.00 -20.19 -3.24
CA LYS A 87 8.38 -18.94 -2.77
C LYS A 87 7.98 -19.10 -1.30
N PRO A 88 8.95 -19.02 -0.37
CA PRO A 88 8.71 -19.25 1.05
C PRO A 88 7.93 -18.12 1.72
N CYS A 89 7.96 -16.91 1.14
CA CYS A 89 7.29 -15.73 1.68
C CYS A 89 5.94 -15.52 1.01
N THR A 90 4.91 -15.26 1.82
CA THR A 90 3.59 -14.84 1.35
C THR A 90 3.44 -13.33 1.54
N ASN A 91 2.89 -12.65 0.53
CA ASN A 91 2.49 -11.24 0.66
C ASN A 91 1.05 -11.12 1.21
N VAL A 92 0.62 -12.10 2.03
CA VAL A 92 -0.70 -12.09 2.65
C VAL A 92 -0.71 -11.02 3.73
N PRO A 93 -1.62 -10.03 3.68
CA PRO A 93 -1.63 -9.00 4.69
C PRO A 93 -2.05 -9.55 6.06
N MET A 94 -1.37 -9.11 7.11
CA MET A 94 -1.62 -9.51 8.49
C MET A 94 -2.42 -8.41 9.20
N LYS A 95 -3.43 -8.80 9.97
CA LYS A 95 -4.14 -7.85 10.84
C LYS A 95 -3.24 -7.54 12.03
N CYS A 96 -2.96 -6.26 12.26
CA CYS A 96 -2.30 -5.81 13.49
C CYS A 96 -3.24 -6.01 14.67
N SER A 97 -2.76 -6.63 15.75
CA SER A 97 -3.55 -6.97 16.94
C SER A 97 -3.61 -5.85 17.99
N ILE A 98 -2.92 -4.73 17.72
CA ILE A 98 -2.75 -3.60 18.64
C ILE A 98 -3.96 -2.68 18.56
#